data_AF-A0A955D0L1-F1
#
_entry.id   AF-A0A955D0L1-F1
#
_cell.length_a   1.000
_cell.length_b   1.000
_cell.length_c   1.000
_cell.angle_alpha   90.00
_cell.angle_beta   90.00
_cell.angle_gamma   90.00
#
_symmetry.space_group_name_H-M   'P 1'
#
loop_
_entity.id
_entity.type
_entity.pdbx_description
1 polymer ?
#
loop_
_entity_poly.entity_id
_entity_poly.type
_entity_poly.pdbx_seq_one_letter_code
_entity_poly.pdbx_strand_id
1 'polypeptide(L)'
;MEVPGAVCSALDSKVLVLNRVYAAIRVVDARRAFTLLVKQAAEVIALEDGQYVNYDFESWSEVATFQQEYEAEHHDWVHTARLVGGASALAG
;
A
#
# COMPACT_ATOMS: atom_id res chain seq x y z
N MET A 1 -8.04 -2.91 -32.16
CA MET A 1 -9.13 -2.99 -31.17
C MET A 1 -8.51 -3.57 -29.91
N GLU A 2 -7.96 -2.69 -29.07
CA GLU A 2 -7.31 -3.07 -27.82
C GLU A 2 -8.42 -3.40 -26.82
N VAL A 3 -8.52 -4.66 -26.40
CA VAL A 3 -9.35 -5.03 -25.26
C VAL A 3 -8.74 -4.35 -24.05
N PRO A 4 -9.47 -3.48 -23.31
CA PRO A 4 -8.98 -3.00 -22.03
C PRO A 4 -8.96 -4.20 -21.08
N GLY A 5 -7.82 -4.90 -21.06
CA GLY A 5 -7.52 -5.91 -20.07
C GLY A 5 -7.69 -5.26 -18.71
N ALA A 6 -8.51 -5.87 -17.86
CA ALA A 6 -8.73 -5.41 -16.50
C ALA A 6 -7.37 -5.07 -15.88
N VAL A 7 -7.15 -3.78 -15.59
CA VAL A 7 -5.93 -3.33 -14.93
C VAL A 7 -5.93 -3.95 -13.53
N CYS A 8 -5.19 -5.05 -13.34
CA CYS A 8 -4.90 -5.53 -11.99
C CYS A 8 -4.15 -4.40 -11.30
N SER A 9 -4.85 -3.70 -10.41
CA SER A 9 -4.25 -2.61 -9.66
C SER A 9 -3.27 -3.20 -8.65
N ALA A 10 -2.24 -2.46 -8.26
CA ALA A 10 -1.33 -2.89 -7.17
C ALA A 10 -2.10 -3.25 -5.88
N LEU A 11 -3.31 -2.68 -5.71
CA LEU A 11 -4.24 -2.99 -4.61
C LEU A 11 -4.84 -4.40 -4.65
N ASP A 12 -4.80 -5.10 -5.79
CA ASP A 12 -5.30 -6.47 -5.95
C ASP A 12 -4.21 -7.54 -5.71
N SER A 13 -2.98 -7.10 -5.46
CA SER A 13 -1.84 -7.94 -5.11
C SER A 13 -2.10 -8.73 -3.83
N LYS A 14 -1.51 -9.93 -3.74
CA LYS A 14 -1.75 -10.86 -2.62
C LYS A 14 -0.79 -10.57 -1.48
N VAL A 15 -1.34 -10.32 -0.30
CA VAL A 15 -0.61 -10.00 0.92
C VAL A 15 -0.81 -11.11 1.95
N LEU A 16 0.30 -11.67 2.43
CA LEU A 16 0.30 -12.64 3.51
C LEU A 16 0.11 -11.92 4.85
N VAL A 17 -0.89 -12.34 5.61
CA VAL A 17 -1.14 -11.84 6.96
C VAL A 17 -0.64 -12.86 7.96
N LEU A 18 0.18 -12.39 8.90
CA LEU A 18 0.69 -13.16 10.01
C LEU A 18 -0.06 -12.80 11.30
N ASN A 19 -0.10 -13.72 12.25
CA ASN A 19 -0.48 -13.40 13.62
C ASN A 19 0.74 -12.89 14.43
N ARG A 20 0.52 -12.59 15.71
CA ARG A 20 1.58 -12.07 16.62
C ARG A 20 2.74 -13.03 16.87
N VAL A 21 2.61 -14.32 16.53
CA VAL A 21 3.71 -15.30 16.62
C VAL A 21 4.37 -15.55 15.26
N TYR A 22 4.14 -14.65 14.28
CA TYR A 22 4.64 -14.73 12.91
C TYR A 22 4.17 -15.97 12.13
N ALA A 23 3.08 -16.62 12.57
CA ALA A 23 2.48 -17.72 11.83
C ALA A 23 1.51 -17.17 10.77
N ALA A 24 1.60 -17.73 9.56
CA ALA A 24 0.68 -17.43 8.47
C ALA A 24 -0.75 -17.80 8.84
N ILE A 25 -1.67 -16.82 8.76
CA ILE A 25 -3.09 -17.04 9.08
C ILE A 25 -4.02 -16.89 7.87
N ARG A 26 -3.69 -16.03 6.90
CA ARG A 26 -4.48 -15.83 5.68
C ARG A 26 -3.72 -15.05 4.62
N VAL A 27 -4.21 -15.11 3.40
CA VAL A 27 -3.83 -14.21 2.30
C VAL A 27 -5.00 -13.29 2.00
N VAL A 28 -4.74 -11.98 1.90
CA VAL A 28 -5.72 -10.96 1.53
C VAL A 28 -5.23 -10.16 0.32
N ASP A 29 -6.06 -9.29 -0.23
CA ASP A 29 -5.59 -8.30 -1.20
C ASP A 29 -4.91 -7.10 -0.49
N ALA A 30 -4.07 -6.37 -1.20
CA ALA A 30 -3.38 -5.19 -0.66
C ALA A 30 -4.35 -4.10 -0.20
N ARG A 31 -5.52 -3.95 -0.83
CA ARG A 31 -6.57 -3.04 -0.37
C ARG A 31 -7.00 -3.34 1.07
N ARG A 32 -7.25 -4.60 1.38
CA ARG A 32 -7.66 -5.03 2.72
C ARG A 32 -6.51 -4.95 3.70
N ALA A 33 -5.29 -5.29 3.30
CA ALA A 33 -4.10 -5.14 4.15
C ALA A 33 -3.88 -3.67 4.53
N PHE A 34 -3.94 -2.76 3.56
CA PHE A 34 -3.82 -1.32 3.78
C PHE A 34 -4.91 -0.79 4.72
N THR A 35 -6.14 -1.28 4.59
CA THR A 35 -7.24 -0.93 5.49
C THR A 35 -6.95 -1.36 6.94
N LEU A 36 -6.30 -2.50 7.16
CA LEU A 36 -5.92 -2.94 8.51
C LEU A 36 -4.81 -2.07 9.09
N LEU A 37 -3.81 -1.73 8.26
CA LEU A 37 -2.69 -0.88 8.64
C LEU A 37 -3.14 0.54 9.05
N VAL A 38 -3.96 1.19 8.22
CA VAL A 38 -4.51 2.54 8.51
C VAL A 38 -5.42 2.55 9.74
N LYS A 39 -6.09 1.43 10.04
CA LYS A 39 -6.91 1.26 11.25
C LYS A 39 -6.09 0.91 12.50
N GLN A 40 -4.75 0.92 12.42
CA GLN A 40 -3.85 0.52 13.49
C GLN A 40 -4.12 -0.92 13.98
N ALA A 41 -4.66 -1.78 13.10
CA ALA A 41 -5.00 -3.17 13.40
C ALA A 41 -3.96 -4.17 12.88
N ALA A 42 -2.96 -3.69 12.14
CA ALA A 42 -1.85 -4.47 11.63
C ALA A 42 -0.59 -3.60 11.47
N GLU A 43 0.56 -4.25 11.37
CA GLU A 43 1.86 -3.65 11.09
C GLU A 43 2.43 -4.30 9.82
N VAL A 44 3.24 -3.56 9.06
CA VAL A 44 4.02 -4.10 7.94
C VAL A 44 5.29 -4.72 8.49
N ILE A 45 5.67 -5.89 7.96
CA ILE A 45 6.93 -6.55 8.31
C ILE A 45 7.87 -6.42 7.12
N ALA A 46 9.03 -5.79 7.33
CA ALA A 46 10.12 -5.69 6.37
C ALA A 46 11.32 -6.51 6.86
N LEU A 47 12.16 -6.96 5.94
CA LEU A 47 13.44 -7.58 6.26
C LEU A 47 14.55 -6.57 5.94
N GLU A 48 15.19 -6.06 6.98
CA GLU A 48 16.25 -5.05 6.88
C GLU A 48 17.49 -5.56 7.61
N ASP A 49 18.65 -5.54 6.94
CA ASP A 49 19.91 -6.03 7.49
C ASP A 49 19.84 -7.43 8.16
N GLY A 50 18.96 -8.29 7.63
CA GLY A 50 18.73 -9.64 8.14
C GLY A 50 17.84 -9.73 9.38
N GLN A 51 17.23 -8.63 9.81
CA GLN A 51 16.28 -8.57 10.91
C GLN A 51 14.88 -8.20 10.43
N TYR A 52 13.86 -8.77 11.06
CA TYR A 52 12.48 -8.36 10.80
C TYR A 52 12.17 -7.09 11.58
N VAL A 53 11.76 -6.05 10.85
CA VAL A 53 11.31 -4.78 11.42
C VAL A 53 9.82 -4.64 11.16
N ASN A 54 9.11 -4.19 12.19
CA ASN A 54 7.69 -3.92 12.10
C ASN A 54 7.46 -2.41 12.00
N TYR A 55 6.59 -2.00 11.09
CA TYR A 55 6.19 -0.61 10.89
C TYR A 55 4.69 -0.44 11.05
N ASP A 56 4.29 0.58 11.79
CA ASP A 56 2.93 1.10 11.70
C ASP A 56 2.75 1.91 10.41
N PHE A 57 1.56 2.46 10.19
CA PHE A 57 1.30 3.22 8.96
C PHE A 57 2.20 4.45 8.81
N GLU A 58 2.43 5.19 9.89
CA GLU A 58 3.15 6.46 9.87
C GLU A 58 4.62 6.22 9.51
N SER A 59 5.30 5.36 10.29
CA SER A 59 6.70 4.99 10.04
C SER A 59 6.90 4.30 8.69
N TRP A 60 5.97 3.43 8.27
CA TRP A 60 6.05 2.80 6.95
C TRP A 60 5.93 3.82 5.82
N SER A 61 5.08 4.85 5.97
CA SER A 61 4.91 5.88 4.94
C SER A 61 6.15 6.76 4.76
N GLU A 62 6.89 7.03 5.84
CA GLU A 62 8.15 7.76 5.80
C GLU A 62 9.22 6.95 5.05
N VAL A 63 9.37 5.66 5.38
CA VAL A 63 10.28 4.73 4.70
C VAL A 63 9.91 4.61 3.23
N ALA A 64 8.62 4.46 2.90
CA ALA A 64 8.14 4.38 1.52
C ALA A 64 8.46 5.66 0.74
N THR A 65 8.41 6.84 1.37
CA THR A 65 8.79 8.11 0.71
C THR A 65 10.27 8.12 0.35
N PHE A 66 11.15 7.63 1.24
CA PHE A 66 12.57 7.49 0.96
C PHE A 66 12.81 6.48 -0.17
N GLN A 67 12.18 5.31 -0.12
CA GLN A 67 12.24 4.30 -1.19
C GLN A 67 11.75 4.85 -2.54
N GLN A 68 10.77 5.76 -2.54
CA GLN A 68 10.30 6.38 -3.77
C GLN A 68 11.37 7.29 -4.40
N GLU A 69 12.20 7.94 -3.58
CA GLU A 69 13.25 8.84 -4.08
C GLU A 69 14.45 8.07 -4.65
N TYR A 70 14.80 6.93 -4.04
CA TYR A 70 16.04 6.21 -4.37
C TYR A 70 15.84 4.87 -5.10
N GLU A 71 14.66 4.26 -5.00
CA GLU A 71 14.39 2.88 -5.43
C GLU A 71 13.07 2.75 -6.21
N ALA A 72 12.58 3.85 -6.81
CA ALA A 72 11.26 3.92 -7.46
C ALA A 72 10.95 2.76 -8.44
N GLU A 73 11.96 2.29 -9.18
CA GLU A 73 11.82 1.25 -10.21
C GLU A 73 11.64 -0.17 -9.64
N HIS A 74 11.93 -0.39 -8.34
CA HIS A 74 11.89 -1.72 -7.71
C HIS A 74 10.55 -2.04 -7.03
N HIS A 75 9.61 -1.09 -7.02
CA HIS A 75 8.37 -1.20 -6.27
C HIS A 75 7.13 -0.79 -7.07
N ASP A 76 6.00 -1.44 -6.77
CA ASP A 76 4.69 -1.03 -7.25
C ASP A 76 4.08 0.01 -6.29
N TRP A 77 3.81 1.20 -6.80
CA TRP A 77 3.36 2.33 -5.98
C TRP A 77 1.84 2.45 -5.94
N VAL A 78 1.31 2.70 -4.75
CA VAL A 78 -0.09 3.07 -4.53
C VAL A 78 -0.15 4.56 -4.18
N HIS A 79 -0.90 5.33 -4.97
CA HIS A 79 -1.11 6.75 -4.72
C HIS A 79 -2.49 7.01 -4.13
N THR A 80 -2.60 8.06 -3.32
CA THR A 80 -3.90 8.57 -2.88
C THR A 80 -4.70 9.06 -4.08
N ALA A 81 -6.02 8.83 -4.06
CA ALA A 81 -6.88 9.30 -5.13
C ALA A 81 -6.82 10.84 -5.20
N ARG A 82 -6.41 11.38 -6.34
CA ARG A 82 -6.58 12.82 -6.60
C ARG A 82 -8.06 13.11 -6.75
N LEU A 83 -8.65 13.73 -5.74
CA LEU A 83 -9.98 14.32 -5.83
C LEU A 83 -9.85 15.58 -6.68
N VAL A 84 -10.10 15.49 -7.98
CA VAL A 84 -10.35 16.67 -8.81
C VAL A 84 -11.71 17.22 -8.39
N GLY A 85 -11.70 18.20 -7.49
CA GLY A 85 -12.88 19.01 -7.20
C GLY A 85 -13.27 19.77 -8.46
N GLY A 86 -14.49 19.53 -8.97
CA GLY A 86 -15.06 20.32 -10.06
C GLY A 86 -15.29 21.75 -9.59
N ALA A 87 -14.31 22.62 -9.77
CA ALA A 87 -14.53 24.06 -9.76
C ALA A 87 -15.11 24.44 -11.13
N SER A 88 -16.43 24.28 -11.28
CA SER A 88 -17.17 24.87 -12.39
C SER A 88 -18.44 25.51 -11.85
N ALA A 89 -18.67 26.74 -12.30
CA ALA A 89 -19.87 27.56 -12.15
C ALA A 89 -20.09 28.25 -10.79
N LEU A 90 -19.37 29.37 -10.58
CA LEU A 90 -19.96 30.61 -10.07
C LEU A 90 -19.30 31.82 -10.78
N ALA A 91 -19.52 31.89 -12.09
CA ALA A 91 -19.54 33.16 -12.81
C ALA A 91 -21.00 33.42 -13.15
N GLY A 92 -21.63 34.31 -12.40
CA GLY A 92 -22.99 34.80 -12.56
C GLY A 92 -23.06 36.20 -12.00
#